data_AF-A0A0D2CR58-F1
#
_entry.id   AF-A0A0D2CR58-F1
#
_cell.length_a   1.000
_cell.length_b   1.000
_cell.length_c   1.000
_cell.angle_alpha   90.00
_cell.angle_beta   90.00
_cell.angle_gamma   90.00
#
_symmetry.space_group_name_H-M   'P 1'
#
loop_
_entity.id
_entity.type
_entity.pdbx_description
1 polymer ?
#
loop_
_entity_poly.entity_id
_entity_poly.type
_entity_poly.pdbx_seq_one_letter_code
_entity_poly.pdbx_strand_id
1 'polypeptide(L)' 'MPAVSQISSGIFNGLIRKNATWLTTIFLGAFTFELGFEGATNSIWDNWNKGRQWKDIKHRYMQQAEEEEEE' A
#
# COMPACT_ATOMS: atom_id res chain seq x y z
N MET A 1 -25.74 14.89 15.96
CA MET A 1 -26.60 13.93 15.24
C MET A 1 -26.48 12.56 15.90
N PRO A 2 -27.60 11.90 16.26
CA PRO A 2 -27.61 10.68 17.08
C PRO A 2 -26.88 9.49 16.43
N ALA A 3 -26.86 9.39 15.10
CA ALA A 3 -26.20 8.30 14.38
C ALA A 3 -24.66 8.30 14.58
N VAL A 4 -24.03 9.48 14.53
CA VAL A 4 -22.56 9.61 14.71
C VAL A 4 -22.15 9.22 16.13
N SER A 5 -22.95 9.61 17.13
CA SER A 5 -22.72 9.22 18.53
C SER A 5 -22.94 7.73 18.79
N GLN A 6 -23.85 7.08 18.08
CA GLN A 6 -24.08 5.64 18.21
C GLN A 6 -22.93 4.84 17.60
N ILE A 7 -22.43 5.26 16.43
CA ILE A 7 -21.28 4.62 15.77
C ILE A 7 -20.00 4.81 16.62
N SER A 8 -19.72 6.02 17.09
CA SER A 8 -18.54 6.27 17.92
C SER A 8 -18.57 5.49 19.23
N SER A 9 -19.75 5.40 19.87
CA SER A 9 -19.93 4.61 21.09
C SER A 9 -19.76 3.10 20.85
N GLY A 10 -20.21 2.60 19.70
CA GLY A 10 -20.02 1.21 19.28
C GLY A 10 -18.55 0.88 19.05
N ILE A 11 -17.84 1.73 18.31
CA ILE A 11 -16.40 1.58 18.04
C ILE A 11 -15.61 1.65 19.35
N PHE A 12 -15.91 2.63 20.21
CA PHE A 12 -15.20 2.79 21.47
C PHE A 12 -15.36 1.57 22.38
N ASN A 13 -16.60 1.09 22.56
CA ASN A 13 -16.86 -0.07 23.41
C ASN A 13 -16.34 -1.39 22.81
N GLY A 14 -16.36 -1.53 21.48
CA GLY A 14 -15.97 -2.75 20.79
C GLY A 14 -14.46 -2.89 20.57
N LEU A 15 -13.77 -1.81 20.20
CA LEU A 15 -12.38 -1.86 19.73
C LEU A 15 -11.40 -1.13 20.66
N ILE A 16 -11.82 -0.04 21.33
CA ILE A 16 -10.90 0.87 22.02
C ILE A 16 -10.86 0.63 23.53
N ARG A 17 -11.99 0.27 24.15
CA ARG A 17 -12.15 0.24 25.61
C ARG A 17 -11.25 -0.77 26.34
N LYS A 18 -10.87 -1.88 25.70
CA LYS A 18 -10.05 -2.95 26.30
C LYS A 18 -8.66 -2.93 25.69
N ASN A 19 -7.60 -2.79 26.50
CA ASN A 19 -6.21 -2.71 26.04
C ASN A 19 -5.81 -3.84 25.08
N ALA A 20 -6.15 -5.10 25.40
CA ALA A 20 -5.81 -6.23 24.53
C ALA A 20 -6.50 -6.14 23.15
N THR A 21 -7.78 -5.79 23.13
CA THR A 21 -8.54 -5.60 21.87
C THR A 21 -8.02 -4.39 21.10
N TRP A 22 -7.67 -3.31 21.80
CA TRP A 22 -7.13 -2.09 21.22
C TRP A 22 -5.80 -2.34 20.50
N LEU A 23 -4.84 -2.97 21.18
CA LEU A 23 -3.54 -3.30 20.60
C LEU A 23 -3.68 -4.26 19.40
N THR A 24 -4.54 -5.27 19.51
CA THR A 24 -4.82 -6.19 18.40
C THR A 24 -5.41 -5.45 17.20
N THR A 25 -6.34 -4.52 17.46
CA THR A 25 -6.96 -3.70 16.42
C THR A 25 -5.92 -2.82 15.71
N ILE A 26 -5.00 -2.21 16.46
CA ILE A 26 -3.91 -1.41 15.89
C ILE A 26 -3.01 -2.28 15.00
N PHE A 27 -2.55 -3.43 15.49
CA PHE A 27 -1.64 -4.28 14.72
C PHE A 27 -2.29 -4.81 13.45
N LEU A 28 -3.53 -5.30 13.55
CA LEU A 28 -4.27 -5.78 12.39
C LEU A 28 -4.55 -4.63 11.40
N GLY A 29 -4.94 -3.46 11.91
CA GLY A 29 -5.18 -2.28 11.10
C GLY A 29 -3.93 -1.80 10.38
N ALA A 30 -2.78 -1.75 11.07
CA ALA A 30 -1.50 -1.37 10.48
C ALA A 30 -1.07 -2.35 9.39
N PHE A 31 -1.16 -3.65 9.63
CA PHE A 31 -0.80 -4.68 8.66
C PHE A 31 -1.67 -4.63 7.40
N THR A 32 -2.99 -4.54 7.57
CA THR A 32 -3.92 -4.45 6.44
C THR A 32 -3.78 -3.13 5.68
N PHE A 33 -3.51 -2.03 6.40
CA PHE A 33 -3.22 -0.74 5.79
C PHE A 33 -1.93 -0.76 4.99
N GLU A 34 -0.84 -1.33 5.51
CA GLU A 34 0.45 -1.44 4.81
C GLU A 34 0.31 -2.10 3.45
N LEU A 35 -0.34 -3.28 3.40
CA LEU A 35 -0.57 -4.01 2.15
C LEU A 35 -1.35 -3.18 1.11
N GLY A 36 -2.43 -2.51 1.57
CA GLY A 36 -3.25 -1.69 0.69
C GLY A 36 -2.54 -0.41 0.25
N PHE A 37 -1.83 0.24 1.18
CA PHE A 37 -1.15 1.51 0.95
C PHE A 37 0.03 1.34 0.00
N GLU A 38 0.87 0.32 0.20
CA GLU A 38 1.99 0.03 -0.70
C GLU A 38 1.50 -0.20 -2.13
N GLY A 39 0.50 -1.07 -2.32
CA GLY A 39 -0.07 -1.34 -3.64
C GLY A 39 -0.68 -0.10 -4.30
N ALA A 40 -1.46 0.68 -3.55
CA ALA A 40 -2.10 1.89 -4.07
C ALA A 40 -1.07 2.96 -4.43
N THR A 41 -0.12 3.25 -3.55
CA THR A 41 0.89 4.28 -3.77
C THR A 41 1.83 3.90 -4.91
N ASN A 42 2.27 2.64 -5.00
CA ASN A 42 3.06 2.16 -6.14
C ASN A 42 2.26 2.31 -7.44
N SER A 43 0.98 1.92 -7.47
CA SER A 43 0.16 2.07 -8.68
C SER A 43 0.03 3.53 -9.11
N ILE A 44 -0.14 4.46 -8.16
CA ILE A 44 -0.21 5.90 -8.45
C ILE A 44 1.12 6.39 -9.02
N TRP A 45 2.23 6.01 -8.38
CA TRP A 45 3.57 6.39 -8.80
C TRP A 45 3.89 5.87 -10.21
N ASP A 46 3.55 4.61 -10.47
CA ASP A 46 3.81 3.92 -11.72
C ASP A 46 3.07 4.55 -12.88
N ASN A 47 1.80 4.91 -12.66
CA ASN A 47 0.98 5.56 -13.66
C ASN A 47 1.50 6.97 -13.97
N TRP A 48 1.93 7.72 -12.95
CA TRP A 48 2.49 9.06 -13.15
C TRP A 48 3.83 9.01 -13.90
N ASN A 49 4.71 8.08 -13.53
CA ASN A 49 6.07 8.00 -14.07
C ASN A 49 6.22 7.04 -15.25
N LYS A 50 5.12 6.64 -15.87
CA LYS A 50 5.10 5.68 -16.98
C LYS A 50 6.05 6.09 -18.09
N GLY A 51 6.88 5.14 -18.53
CA GLY A 51 7.88 5.33 -19.60
C GLY A 51 9.19 5.94 -19.13
N ARG A 52 9.31 6.34 -17.86
CA ARG A 52 10.55 6.88 -17.27
C ARG A 52 11.16 5.93 -16.25
N GLN A 53 10.42 4.93 -15.79
CA GLN A 53 10.90 4.01 -14.77
C GLN A 53 11.82 2.98 -15.37
N TRP A 54 12.81 2.53 -14.60
CA TRP A 54 13.73 1.48 -15.05
C TRP A 54 12.97 0.25 -15.55
N LYS A 55 11.94 -0.21 -14.85
CA LYS A 55 11.09 -1.33 -15.28
C LYS A 55 10.43 -1.14 -16.66
N ASP A 56 10.20 0.10 -17.07
CA ASP A 56 9.60 0.41 -18.37
C ASP A 56 10.66 0.43 -19.48
N ILE A 57 11.90 0.84 -19.19
CA ILE A 57 12.96 1.05 -20.19
C ILE A 57 14.06 -0.01 -20.19
N LYS A 58 14.13 -0.88 -19.17
CA LYS A 58 15.18 -1.89 -18.96
C LYS A 58 15.42 -2.76 -20.19
N HIS A 59 14.35 -3.18 -20.86
CA HIS A 59 14.42 -4.05 -22.03
C HIS A 59 15.33 -3.49 -23.14
N ARG A 60 15.38 -2.16 -23.29
CA ARG A 60 16.20 -1.51 -24.32
C ARG A 60 17.70 -1.67 -24.08
N TYR A 61 18.11 -1.73 -22.82
CA TYR A 61 19.52 -1.83 -22.44
C TYR A 61 20.00 -3.27 -22.32
N MET A 62 19.10 -4.21 -21.99
CA MET A 62 19.45 -5.63 -21.98
C MET A 62 19.64 -6.15 -23.41
N GLN A 63 18.79 -5.75 -24.35
CA GLN A 63 18.95 -6.10 -25.77
C GLN A 63 20.25 -5.56 -26.36
N GLN A 64 20.57 -4.29 -26.07
CA GLN A 64 21.82 -3.70 -26.55
C GLN A 64 23.07 -4.42 -25.99
N ALA A 65 23.03 -4.86 -24.73
CA ALA A 65 24.12 -5.64 -24.14
C ALA A 65 24.26 -7.04 -24.75
N GLU A 66 23.16 -7.70 -25.08
CA GLU A 66 23.16 -9.00 -25.79
C GLU A 66 23.72 -8.85 -27.21
N GLU A 67 23.31 -7.80 -27.95
CA GLU A 67 23.84 -7.49 -29.28
C GLU A 67 25.34 -7.16 -29.27
N GLU A 68 25.82 -6.43 -28.25
CA GLU A 68 27.25 -6.14 -28.06
C GLU A 68 28.10 -7.36 -27.67
N GLU A 69 27.51 -8.42 -27.07
CA GLU A 69 28.20 -9.69 -26.77
C GLU A 69 28.25 -10.65 -27.97
N GLU A 70 27.31 -10.53 -28.92
CA GLU A 70 27.26 -11.36 -30.14
C GLU A 70 28.15 -10.83 -31.29
N GLU A 71 28.56 -9.56 -31.26
CA GLU A 71 29.56 -8.93 -32.15
C GLU A 71 31.03 -9.21 -31.74
#